data_AF-A0A4D9E224-F1
#
_entry.id   AF-A0A4D9E224-F1
#
_cell.length_a   1.000
_cell.length_b   1.000
_cell.length_c   1.000
_cell.angle_alpha   90.00
_cell.angle_beta   90.00
_cell.angle_gamma   90.00
#
_symmetry.space_group_name_H-M   'P 1'
#
loop_
_entity.id
_entity.type
_entity.pdbx_description
1 polymer ?
#
loop_
_entity_poly.entity_id
_entity_poly.type
_entity_poly.pdbx_seq_one_letter_code
_entity_poly.pdbx_strand_id
1 'polypeptide(L)'
;MYPSANCSSLTHRDLPALLDYQDLCNRSQQDTAFSHVDPKDLNLTVEQLQDKYLGPRRSSFFIPVCATYLLIFVVGAIGNTLTCLVIVRHRFMRTPTNYYLFSLAVSDLLVLLLGMPLELYEMWSNYPFLLGAGGCYFKTLLFEAVCFASILNVTALSVERYIAVVHPLKAKYVVTRKHAKRVIVTVWVLSVLCSIPNTSLHGIQPLYVPGRGVVPDSAICTLVKPRLIYNLIIQITTILFFFLPMGTISILYLLIGLQLKKEKMLQTLEAKSGGDCDYHNIRVQQQKIRRRQVTKMLFVLVVVFGICWAPFHTDRLVWSFVSHWTGRMLHMFQYVHIISGVFFYLSSAANPILYNLMSTRFREMFKEVMCHRRLRRLGSRKYSPSVTRVTTRSTVCEHMPAGNGLPLSNVEEEEMGMEGEDALKHEMSFP
;
A
#
# COMPACT_ATOMS: atom_id res chain seq x y z
N MET A 1 -16.39 14.44 11.58
CA MET A 1 -17.62 14.29 10.76
C MET A 1 -18.69 13.65 11.63
N TYR A 2 -19.70 14.42 12.03
CA TYR A 2 -20.69 14.01 13.04
C TYR A 2 -21.83 13.20 12.39
N PRO A 3 -22.26 12.08 12.98
CA PRO A 3 -23.56 11.50 12.68
C PRO A 3 -24.63 12.41 13.30
N SER A 4 -25.52 12.88 12.43
CA SER A 4 -26.93 13.23 12.68
C SER A 4 -27.40 13.19 14.15
N ALA A 5 -27.79 14.37 14.66
CA ALA A 5 -28.64 14.67 15.83
C ALA A 5 -28.75 13.60 16.95
N ASN A 6 -28.17 13.92 18.10
CA ASN A 6 -28.16 13.08 19.29
C ASN A 6 -29.37 13.38 20.21
N CYS A 7 -30.45 12.61 20.11
CA CYS A 7 -31.59 12.63 21.03
C CYS A 7 -31.38 11.67 22.22
N SER A 8 -30.35 11.88 23.05
CA SER A 8 -30.15 11.01 24.23
C SER A 8 -29.53 11.71 25.45
N SER A 9 -29.98 12.91 25.78
CA SER A 9 -29.65 13.55 27.06
C SER A 9 -30.85 14.28 27.69
N LEU A 10 -31.81 13.54 28.24
CA LEU A 10 -32.77 14.07 29.21
C LEU A 10 -32.99 13.03 30.31
N THR A 11 -32.17 13.08 31.35
CA THR A 11 -32.43 12.42 32.62
C THR A 11 -33.50 13.19 33.38
N HIS A 12 -34.58 12.48 33.71
CA HIS A 12 -35.68 12.92 34.58
C HIS A 12 -35.18 13.58 35.86
N ARG A 13 -35.37 14.90 35.98
CA ARG A 13 -35.91 15.52 37.20
C ARG A 13 -36.45 16.91 36.82
N ASP A 14 -37.71 17.10 37.19
CA ASP A 14 -38.53 18.31 37.17
C ASP A 14 -39.28 18.64 35.85
N LEU A 15 -40.53 18.16 35.78
CA LEU A 15 -41.62 18.59 34.89
C LEU A 15 -42.07 20.03 35.24
N PRO A 16 -42.59 20.87 34.31
CA PRO A 16 -43.67 20.50 33.39
C PRO A 16 -43.55 21.14 31.98
N ALA A 17 -43.22 20.33 30.97
CA ALA A 17 -43.41 20.68 29.55
C ALA A 17 -43.49 19.39 28.71
N LEU A 18 -44.35 18.47 29.14
CA LEU A 18 -44.68 17.27 28.38
C LEU A 18 -45.85 17.62 27.46
N LEU A 19 -45.58 17.66 26.14
CA LEU A 19 -46.47 17.06 25.15
C LEU A 19 -45.89 17.01 23.72
N ASP A 20 -44.75 17.64 23.41
CA ASP A 20 -44.36 17.83 21.99
C ASP A 20 -43.02 17.19 21.54
N TYR A 21 -42.39 16.34 22.37
CA TYR A 21 -41.06 15.78 22.07
C TYR A 21 -41.03 14.27 21.79
N GLN A 22 -42.19 13.61 21.82
CA GLN A 22 -42.28 12.15 21.74
C GLN A 22 -42.51 11.61 20.32
N ASP A 23 -42.78 12.48 19.33
CA ASP A 23 -43.12 12.07 17.96
C ASP A 23 -41.93 11.94 16.98
N LEU A 24 -40.71 12.27 17.40
CA LEU A 24 -39.53 12.25 16.52
C LEU A 24 -38.87 10.87 16.31
N CYS A 25 -39.42 9.79 16.88
CA CYS A 25 -38.83 8.45 16.84
C CYS A 25 -39.67 7.36 16.14
N ASN A 26 -40.86 7.66 15.60
CA ASN A 26 -41.68 6.64 14.95
C ASN A 26 -41.64 6.77 13.42
N ARG A 27 -40.94 5.83 12.77
CA ARG A 27 -40.67 5.85 11.33
C ARG A 27 -41.76 5.07 10.57
N SER A 28 -42.84 5.76 10.20
CA SER A 28 -43.75 5.29 9.13
C SER A 28 -44.52 6.43 8.45
N GLN A 29 -43.89 7.59 8.23
CA GLN A 29 -44.50 8.64 7.40
C GLN A 29 -43.45 9.44 6.64
N GLN A 30 -43.06 8.87 5.52
CA GLN A 30 -42.40 9.58 4.43
C GLN A 30 -43.49 10.44 3.78
N ASP A 31 -43.83 11.59 4.41
CA ASP A 31 -44.46 12.77 3.78
C ASP A 31 -44.76 13.96 4.73
N THR A 32 -44.39 13.94 6.02
CA THR A 32 -44.75 15.05 6.95
C THR A 32 -43.64 15.60 7.86
N ALA A 33 -42.38 15.19 7.70
CA ALA A 33 -41.28 15.54 8.64
C ALA A 33 -40.43 16.78 8.26
N PHE A 34 -41.04 17.84 7.71
CA PHE A 34 -40.32 19.07 7.30
C PHE A 34 -40.75 20.36 8.03
N SER A 35 -41.46 20.24 9.16
CA SER A 35 -42.22 21.35 9.76
C SER A 35 -41.97 21.59 11.25
N HIS A 36 -40.84 21.15 11.82
CA HIS A 36 -40.39 21.68 13.12
C HIS A 36 -39.26 22.69 12.91
N VAL A 37 -39.64 23.97 12.82
CA VAL A 37 -38.70 25.08 12.94
C VAL A 37 -38.36 25.18 14.43
N ASP A 38 -37.12 24.91 14.83
CA ASP A 38 -36.67 25.26 16.18
C ASP A 38 -36.58 26.80 16.23
N PRO A 39 -37.46 27.48 16.97
CA PRO A 39 -37.49 28.94 16.97
C PRO A 39 -36.19 29.55 17.49
N LYS A 40 -35.36 28.78 18.21
CA LYS A 40 -34.03 29.23 18.64
C LYS A 40 -33.06 29.37 17.47
N ASP A 41 -33.20 28.57 16.40
CA ASP A 41 -32.29 28.61 15.24
C ASP A 41 -32.45 29.86 14.37
N LEU A 42 -33.64 30.46 14.39
CA LEU A 42 -33.91 31.73 13.70
C LEU A 42 -33.13 32.90 14.32
N ASN A 43 -32.84 32.82 15.62
CA ASN A 43 -32.13 33.87 16.37
C ASN A 43 -30.60 33.69 16.36
N LEU A 44 -30.09 32.55 15.89
CA LEU A 44 -28.64 32.29 15.84
C LEU A 44 -27.98 33.02 14.67
N THR A 45 -26.72 33.42 14.84
CA THR A 45 -25.88 33.87 13.72
C THR A 45 -25.51 32.70 12.81
N VAL A 46 -25.06 32.99 11.59
CA VAL A 46 -24.57 31.96 10.65
C VAL A 46 -23.46 31.12 11.29
N GLU A 47 -22.52 31.76 11.98
CA GLU A 47 -21.40 31.10 12.65
C GLU A 47 -21.87 30.18 13.77
N GLN A 48 -22.83 30.62 14.59
CA GLN A 48 -23.40 29.80 15.67
C GLN A 48 -24.15 28.58 15.12
N LEU A 49 -24.82 28.73 13.99
CA LEU A 49 -25.53 27.66 13.32
C LEU A 49 -24.56 26.62 12.73
N GLN A 50 -23.48 27.11 12.11
CA GLN A 50 -22.40 26.25 11.63
C GLN A 50 -21.74 25.49 12.80
N ASP A 51 -21.43 26.14 13.91
CA ASP A 51 -20.84 25.49 15.08
C ASP A 51 -21.79 24.45 15.72
N LYS A 52 -23.09 24.78 15.84
CA LYS A 52 -24.12 23.87 16.37
C LYS A 52 -24.27 22.58 15.54
N TYR A 53 -24.30 22.69 14.21
CA TYR A 53 -24.62 21.55 13.33
C TYR A 53 -23.40 20.87 12.71
N LEU A 54 -22.34 21.62 12.40
CA LEU A 54 -21.13 21.12 11.74
C LEU A 54 -19.94 20.99 12.71
N GLY A 55 -20.05 21.60 13.90
CA GLY A 55 -18.96 21.70 14.87
C GLY A 55 -17.96 22.81 14.54
N PRO A 56 -16.83 22.84 15.27
CA PRO A 56 -15.83 23.87 15.07
C PRO A 56 -15.22 23.78 13.68
N ARG A 57 -14.95 24.93 13.07
CA ARG A 57 -14.34 25.01 11.73
C ARG A 57 -12.97 24.33 11.68
N ARG A 58 -12.18 24.44 12.76
CA ARG A 58 -10.89 23.77 12.91
C ARG A 58 -10.98 22.72 14.00
N SER A 59 -10.50 21.50 13.71
CA SER A 59 -10.47 20.42 14.70
C SER A 59 -9.50 20.73 15.84
N SER A 60 -9.91 20.45 17.08
CA SER A 60 -9.05 20.55 18.27
C SER A 60 -7.82 19.64 18.21
N PHE A 61 -7.89 18.55 17.41
CA PHE A 61 -6.80 17.61 17.23
C PHE A 61 -5.84 17.99 16.08
N PHE A 62 -6.07 19.12 15.40
CA PHE A 62 -5.28 19.51 14.23
C PHE A 62 -3.77 19.55 14.52
N ILE A 63 -3.36 20.23 15.59
CA ILE A 63 -1.93 20.43 15.89
C ILE A 63 -1.21 19.09 16.14
N PRO A 64 -1.68 18.22 17.06
CA PRO A 64 -1.01 16.94 17.31
C PRO A 64 -1.04 16.00 16.09
N VAL A 65 -2.14 15.96 15.33
CA VAL A 65 -2.24 15.13 14.12
C VAL A 65 -1.30 15.67 13.04
N CYS A 66 -1.26 16.98 12.80
CA CYS A 66 -0.38 17.60 11.83
C CYS A 66 1.10 17.33 12.12
N ALA A 67 1.52 17.42 13.39
CA ALA A 67 2.89 17.10 13.78
C ALA A 67 3.23 15.62 13.52
N THR A 68 2.31 14.72 13.84
CA THR A 68 2.45 13.27 13.58
C THR A 68 2.51 12.96 12.09
N TYR A 69 1.60 13.54 11.32
CA TYR A 69 1.53 13.36 9.87
C TYR A 69 2.76 13.93 9.17
N LEU A 70 3.31 15.06 9.63
CA LEU A 70 4.56 15.60 9.09
C LEU A 70 5.74 14.63 9.27
N LEU A 71 5.85 13.98 10.43
CA LEU A 71 6.88 12.97 10.66
C LEU A 71 6.71 11.77 9.72
N ILE A 72 5.48 11.25 9.62
CA ILE A 72 5.15 10.15 8.72
C ILE A 72 5.43 10.54 7.26
N PHE A 73 5.06 11.75 6.86
CA PHE A 73 5.29 12.28 5.52
C PHE A 73 6.76 12.32 5.17
N VAL A 74 7.61 12.90 6.03
CA VAL A 74 9.05 13.01 5.76
C VAL A 74 9.66 11.62 5.59
N VAL A 75 9.37 10.70 6.51
CA VAL A 75 9.93 9.34 6.46
C VAL A 75 9.40 8.57 5.25
N GLY A 76 8.09 8.59 5.03
CA GLY A 76 7.42 7.87 3.97
C GLY A 76 7.74 8.41 2.57
N ALA A 77 7.71 9.73 2.37
CA ALA A 77 7.99 10.34 1.08
C ALA A 77 9.45 10.11 0.67
N ILE A 78 10.41 10.34 1.58
CA ILE A 78 11.83 10.09 1.30
C ILE A 78 12.06 8.60 1.03
N GLY A 79 11.57 7.72 1.90
CA GLY A 79 11.81 6.29 1.79
C GLY A 79 11.21 5.65 0.54
N ASN A 80 9.97 6.00 0.19
CA ASN A 80 9.32 5.47 -1.01
C ASN A 80 9.90 6.06 -2.29
N THR A 81 10.29 7.35 -2.29
CA THR A 81 11.03 7.94 -3.41
C THR A 81 12.36 7.24 -3.64
N LEU A 82 13.14 6.97 -2.57
CA LEU A 82 14.39 6.22 -2.66
C LEU A 82 14.17 4.80 -3.18
N THR A 83 13.10 4.13 -2.73
CA THR A 83 12.71 2.80 -3.23
C THR A 83 12.50 2.82 -4.75
N CYS A 84 11.72 3.79 -5.24
CA CYS A 84 11.48 4.00 -6.66
C CYS A 84 12.80 4.27 -7.41
N LEU A 85 13.61 5.21 -6.92
CA LEU A 85 14.88 5.61 -7.54
C LEU A 85 15.85 4.43 -7.66
N VAL A 86 16.06 3.65 -6.61
CA VAL A 86 16.99 2.52 -6.61
C VAL A 86 16.61 1.47 -7.65
N ILE A 87 15.31 1.15 -7.76
CA ILE A 87 14.82 0.14 -8.70
C ILE A 87 14.95 0.61 -10.14
N VAL A 88 14.66 1.90 -10.40
CA VAL A 88 14.80 2.50 -11.72
C VAL A 88 16.27 2.63 -12.10
N ARG A 89 17.13 3.09 -11.19
CA ARG A 89 18.54 3.40 -11.46
C ARG A 89 19.39 2.15 -11.69
N HIS A 90 19.18 1.09 -10.92
CA HIS A 90 20.01 -0.11 -10.95
C HIS A 90 19.34 -1.26 -11.71
N ARG A 91 19.88 -1.64 -12.88
CA ARG A 91 19.30 -2.72 -13.72
C ARG A 91 19.18 -4.06 -12.99
N PHE A 92 20.11 -4.39 -12.09
CA PHE A 92 20.06 -5.64 -11.32
C PHE A 92 18.94 -5.68 -10.28
N MET A 93 18.45 -4.51 -9.85
CA MET A 93 17.29 -4.38 -8.97
C MET A 93 15.97 -4.56 -9.71
N ARG A 94 15.94 -4.64 -11.04
CA ARG A 94 14.72 -4.83 -11.84
C ARG A 94 14.27 -6.29 -11.85
N THR A 95 13.94 -6.84 -10.70
CA THR A 95 13.40 -8.19 -10.52
C THR A 95 11.87 -8.17 -10.44
N PRO A 96 11.17 -9.28 -10.74
CA PRO A 96 9.71 -9.35 -10.63
C PRO A 96 9.17 -8.86 -9.29
N THR A 97 9.77 -9.30 -8.18
CA THR A 97 9.43 -8.83 -6.84
C THR A 97 9.57 -7.33 -6.68
N ASN A 98 10.71 -6.79 -7.13
CA ASN A 98 10.97 -5.36 -6.96
C ASN A 98 10.01 -4.51 -7.80
N TYR A 99 9.40 -5.03 -8.87
CA TYR A 99 8.30 -4.32 -9.54
C TYR A 99 7.06 -4.19 -8.65
N TYR A 100 6.72 -5.21 -7.85
CA TYR A 100 5.63 -5.09 -6.87
C TYR A 100 5.98 -4.09 -5.75
N LEU A 101 7.22 -4.11 -5.26
CA LEU A 101 7.69 -3.12 -4.27
C LEU A 101 7.68 -1.69 -4.84
N PHE A 102 8.02 -1.53 -6.12
CA PHE A 102 7.91 -0.25 -6.83
C PHE A 102 6.46 0.20 -6.93
N SER A 103 5.54 -0.69 -7.31
CA SER A 103 4.11 -0.38 -7.38
C SER A 103 3.54 0.03 -6.03
N LEU A 104 3.94 -0.65 -4.95
CA LEU A 104 3.57 -0.32 -3.57
C LEU A 104 4.12 1.06 -3.15
N ALA A 105 5.39 1.36 -3.48
CA ALA A 105 5.96 2.67 -3.21
C ALA A 105 5.24 3.80 -3.98
N VAL A 106 4.71 3.52 -5.18
CA VAL A 106 3.89 4.49 -5.93
C VAL A 106 2.53 4.74 -5.25
N SER A 107 1.82 3.69 -4.80
CA SER A 107 0.56 3.89 -4.07
C SER A 107 0.78 4.62 -2.73
N ASP A 108 1.87 4.31 -2.03
CA ASP A 108 2.28 5.00 -0.81
C ASP A 108 2.64 6.48 -1.07
N LEU A 109 3.31 6.80 -2.18
CA LEU A 109 3.58 8.20 -2.53
C LEU A 109 2.30 8.95 -2.89
N LEU A 110 1.35 8.34 -3.60
CA LEU A 110 0.08 8.98 -3.92
C LEU A 110 -0.72 9.32 -2.66
N VAL A 111 -0.79 8.41 -1.69
CA VAL A 111 -1.53 8.68 -0.45
C VAL A 111 -0.83 9.73 0.42
N LEU A 112 0.50 9.74 0.46
CA LEU A 112 1.27 10.74 1.23
C LEU A 112 1.28 12.13 0.58
N LEU A 113 1.45 12.21 -0.75
CA LEU A 113 1.59 13.48 -1.47
C LEU A 113 0.25 14.14 -1.78
N LEU A 114 -0.80 13.35 -1.99
CA LEU A 114 -2.12 13.85 -2.38
C LEU A 114 -3.18 13.63 -1.30
N GLY A 115 -3.22 12.44 -0.69
CA GLY A 115 -4.22 12.11 0.34
C GLY A 115 -4.04 12.90 1.63
N MET A 116 -2.85 12.83 2.22
CA MET A 116 -2.56 13.46 3.51
C MET A 116 -2.79 14.98 3.52
N PRO A 117 -2.36 15.77 2.51
CA PRO A 117 -2.67 17.20 2.48
C PRO A 117 -4.17 17.50 2.41
N LEU A 118 -4.94 16.70 1.67
CA LEU A 118 -6.40 16.86 1.59
C LEU A 118 -7.07 16.60 2.95
N GLU A 119 -6.63 15.58 3.68
CA GLU A 119 -7.15 15.31 5.02
C GLU A 119 -6.76 16.40 6.04
N LEU A 120 -5.51 16.88 6.00
CA LEU A 120 -5.07 17.99 6.85
C LEU A 120 -5.83 19.29 6.53
N TYR A 121 -6.13 19.54 5.26
CA TYR A 121 -6.98 20.66 4.84
C TYR A 121 -8.37 20.58 5.46
N GLU A 122 -9.02 19.41 5.44
CA GLU A 122 -10.34 19.23 6.07
C GLU A 122 -10.29 19.31 7.59
N MET A 123 -9.18 18.90 8.20
CA MET A 123 -8.97 19.06 9.64
C MET A 123 -8.72 20.53 10.04
N TRP A 124 -8.10 21.31 9.16
CA TRP A 124 -7.90 22.76 9.32
C TRP A 124 -9.21 23.54 9.10
N SER A 125 -9.97 23.17 8.07
CA SER A 125 -11.23 23.80 7.68
C SER A 125 -12.25 22.73 7.31
N ASN A 126 -13.05 22.31 8.29
CA ASN A 126 -14.11 21.30 8.15
C ASN A 126 -15.20 21.73 7.16
N TYR A 127 -15.43 23.04 7.02
CA TYR A 127 -16.30 23.67 6.03
C TYR A 127 -15.81 25.09 5.69
N PRO A 128 -16.13 25.62 4.51
CA PRO A 128 -16.67 24.89 3.36
C PRO A 128 -15.58 24.07 2.65
N PHE A 129 -15.99 23.00 1.96
CA PHE A 129 -15.14 22.19 1.10
C PHE A 129 -14.93 22.93 -0.24
N LEU A 130 -13.76 23.54 -0.39
CA LEU A 130 -13.46 24.50 -1.47
C LEU A 130 -13.19 23.85 -2.83
N LEU A 131 -12.88 22.55 -2.87
CA LEU A 131 -12.54 21.86 -4.13
C LEU A 131 -13.78 21.43 -4.94
N GLY A 132 -14.99 21.75 -4.44
CA GLY A 132 -16.26 21.47 -5.11
C GLY A 132 -16.54 19.98 -5.33
N ALA A 133 -17.52 19.67 -6.18
CA ALA A 133 -17.94 18.28 -6.43
C ALA A 133 -16.82 17.43 -7.06
N GLY A 134 -16.06 17.99 -8.01
CA GLY A 134 -14.92 17.32 -8.65
C GLY A 134 -13.84 16.92 -7.63
N GLY A 135 -13.50 17.83 -6.71
CA GLY A 135 -12.58 17.54 -5.62
C GLY A 135 -13.09 16.49 -4.65
N CYS A 136 -14.39 16.47 -4.36
CA CYS A 136 -15.00 15.46 -3.49
C CYS A 136 -14.91 14.06 -4.12
N TYR A 137 -15.23 13.93 -5.41
CA TYR A 137 -15.07 12.67 -6.14
C TYR A 137 -13.61 12.25 -6.25
N PHE A 138 -12.71 13.18 -6.60
CA PHE A 138 -11.28 12.89 -6.69
C PHE A 138 -10.73 12.40 -5.35
N LYS A 139 -11.05 13.08 -4.24
CA LYS A 139 -10.64 12.69 -2.89
C LYS A 139 -11.07 11.25 -2.61
N THR A 140 -12.36 10.97 -2.70
CA THR A 140 -12.90 9.65 -2.35
C THR A 140 -12.33 8.56 -3.26
N LEU A 141 -12.23 8.83 -4.56
CA LEU A 141 -11.64 7.89 -5.52
C LEU A 141 -10.17 7.61 -5.20
N LEU A 142 -9.38 8.65 -4.93
CA LEU A 142 -7.96 8.55 -4.62
C LEU A 142 -7.75 7.64 -3.40
N PHE A 143 -8.41 7.94 -2.28
CA PHE A 143 -8.24 7.16 -1.04
C PHE A 143 -8.64 5.70 -1.19
N GLU A 144 -9.78 5.43 -1.84
CA GLU A 144 -10.21 4.05 -2.07
C GLU A 144 -9.28 3.31 -3.05
N ALA A 145 -8.87 3.96 -4.14
CA ALA A 145 -8.08 3.31 -5.19
C ALA A 145 -6.68 2.96 -4.71
N VAL A 146 -6.00 3.89 -4.02
CA VAL A 146 -4.66 3.62 -3.47
C VAL A 146 -4.72 2.58 -2.34
N CYS A 147 -5.80 2.59 -1.54
CA CYS A 147 -6.06 1.57 -0.53
C CYS A 147 -6.15 0.17 -1.15
N PHE A 148 -7.05 -0.02 -2.11
CA PHE A 148 -7.20 -1.30 -2.79
C PHE A 148 -5.93 -1.71 -3.53
N ALA A 149 -5.23 -0.77 -4.16
CA ALA A 149 -3.98 -1.05 -4.87
C ALA A 149 -2.90 -1.54 -3.92
N SER A 150 -2.71 -0.88 -2.76
CA SER A 150 -1.72 -1.30 -1.76
C SER A 150 -2.00 -2.72 -1.25
N ILE A 151 -3.24 -3.02 -0.88
CA ILE A 151 -3.68 -4.35 -0.44
C ILE A 151 -3.38 -5.41 -1.51
N LEU A 152 -3.87 -5.20 -2.73
CA LEU A 152 -3.71 -6.15 -3.82
C LEU A 152 -2.23 -6.35 -4.21
N ASN A 153 -1.41 -5.29 -4.15
CA ASN A 153 0.03 -5.38 -4.39
C ASN A 153 0.71 -6.28 -3.34
N VAL A 154 0.36 -6.15 -2.05
CA VAL A 154 0.89 -6.99 -0.98
C VAL A 154 0.42 -8.44 -1.13
N THR A 155 -0.83 -8.66 -1.52
CA THR A 155 -1.35 -10.01 -1.82
C THR A 155 -0.61 -10.63 -3.01
N ALA A 156 -0.46 -9.91 -4.12
CA ALA A 156 0.24 -10.38 -5.31
C ALA A 156 1.72 -10.69 -5.03
N LEU A 157 2.39 -9.85 -4.24
CA LEU A 157 3.75 -10.08 -3.76
C LEU A 157 3.84 -11.36 -2.92
N SER A 158 2.85 -11.61 -2.05
CA SER A 158 2.78 -12.81 -1.21
C SER A 158 2.58 -14.08 -2.06
N VAL A 159 1.73 -14.02 -3.09
CA VAL A 159 1.54 -15.11 -4.06
C VAL A 159 2.82 -15.38 -4.85
N GLU A 160 3.48 -14.34 -5.38
CA GLU A 160 4.76 -14.49 -6.09
C GLU A 160 5.79 -15.21 -5.22
N ARG A 161 5.84 -14.84 -3.94
CA ARG A 161 6.79 -15.38 -2.98
C ARG A 161 6.49 -16.81 -2.59
N TYR A 162 5.22 -17.14 -2.42
CA TYR A 162 4.78 -18.51 -2.26
C TYR A 162 5.23 -19.37 -3.45
N ILE A 163 4.97 -18.94 -4.68
CA ILE A 163 5.38 -19.69 -5.89
C ILE A 163 6.91 -19.82 -5.95
N ALA A 164 7.65 -18.75 -5.67
CA ALA A 164 9.11 -18.72 -5.72
C ALA A 164 9.79 -19.65 -4.69
N VAL A 165 9.16 -19.87 -3.52
CA VAL A 165 9.72 -20.67 -2.43
C VAL A 165 9.21 -22.11 -2.48
N VAL A 166 7.89 -22.30 -2.62
CA VAL A 166 7.26 -23.62 -2.52
C VAL A 166 7.31 -24.39 -3.85
N HIS A 167 7.26 -23.68 -4.99
CA HIS A 167 7.19 -24.29 -6.32
C HIS A 167 8.33 -23.81 -7.24
N PRO A 168 9.61 -24.13 -6.95
CA PRO A 168 10.77 -23.55 -7.63
C PRO A 168 10.83 -23.85 -9.13
N LEU A 169 10.31 -25.01 -9.57
CA LEU A 169 10.20 -25.34 -10.99
C LEU A 169 9.15 -24.46 -11.69
N LYS A 170 8.02 -24.21 -11.01
CA LYS A 170 6.98 -23.30 -11.50
C LYS A 170 7.46 -21.85 -11.56
N ALA A 171 8.23 -21.45 -10.56
CA ALA A 171 8.78 -20.11 -10.47
C ALA A 171 9.62 -19.70 -11.69
N LYS A 172 10.36 -20.64 -12.31
CA LYS A 172 11.19 -20.36 -13.48
C LYS A 172 10.39 -19.79 -14.67
N TYR A 173 9.14 -20.22 -14.85
CA TYR A 173 8.30 -19.78 -15.97
C TYR A 173 7.21 -18.77 -15.56
N VAL A 174 6.71 -18.80 -14.32
CA VAL A 174 5.66 -17.87 -13.85
C VAL A 174 6.23 -16.54 -13.35
N VAL A 175 7.34 -16.56 -12.60
CA VAL A 175 7.88 -15.38 -11.91
C VAL A 175 8.77 -14.58 -12.87
N THR A 176 8.15 -13.99 -13.89
CA THR A 176 8.82 -13.21 -14.93
C THR A 176 8.48 -11.72 -14.82
N ARG A 177 9.35 -10.88 -15.38
CA ARG A 177 9.14 -9.41 -15.38
C ARG A 177 7.90 -9.00 -16.19
N LYS A 178 7.66 -9.66 -17.32
CA LYS A 178 6.48 -9.41 -18.17
C LYS A 178 5.20 -9.76 -17.41
N HIS A 179 5.18 -10.91 -16.74
CA HIS A 179 4.06 -11.33 -15.92
C HIS A 179 3.78 -10.33 -14.78
N ALA A 180 4.80 -9.95 -14.01
CA ALA A 180 4.66 -8.99 -12.90
C ALA A 180 4.07 -7.64 -13.36
N LYS A 181 4.53 -7.09 -14.50
CA LYS A 181 3.97 -5.86 -15.05
C LYS A 181 2.49 -5.98 -15.40
N ARG A 182 2.08 -7.09 -16.02
CA ARG A 182 0.65 -7.33 -16.32
C ARG A 182 -0.18 -7.40 -15.04
N VAL A 183 0.28 -8.13 -14.03
CA VAL A 183 -0.41 -8.23 -12.73
C VAL A 183 -0.57 -6.84 -12.11
N ILE A 184 0.48 -6.02 -12.11
CA ILE A 184 0.42 -4.65 -11.57
C ILE A 184 -0.63 -3.82 -12.30
N VAL A 185 -0.64 -3.84 -13.64
CA VAL A 185 -1.66 -3.11 -14.42
C VAL A 185 -3.07 -3.59 -14.06
N THR A 186 -3.27 -4.92 -13.95
CA THR A 186 -4.57 -5.48 -13.52
C THR A 186 -4.95 -5.03 -12.11
N VAL A 187 -3.99 -4.99 -11.17
CA VAL A 187 -4.21 -4.49 -9.81
C VAL A 187 -4.72 -3.05 -9.86
N TRP A 188 -4.03 -2.15 -10.54
CA TRP A 188 -4.44 -0.74 -10.62
C TRP A 188 -5.81 -0.55 -11.26
N VAL A 189 -6.08 -1.25 -12.37
CA VAL A 189 -7.40 -1.19 -13.04
C VAL A 189 -8.49 -1.70 -12.11
N LEU A 190 -8.30 -2.86 -11.46
CA LEU A 190 -9.28 -3.42 -10.54
C LEU A 190 -9.51 -2.50 -9.34
N SER A 191 -8.45 -1.92 -8.78
CA SER A 191 -8.56 -0.97 -7.68
C SER A 191 -9.43 0.22 -8.04
N VAL A 192 -9.15 0.90 -9.16
CA VAL A 192 -9.95 2.05 -9.61
C VAL A 192 -11.40 1.64 -9.86
N LEU A 193 -11.64 0.53 -10.55
CA LEU A 193 -13.00 0.04 -10.84
C LEU A 193 -13.79 -0.24 -9.55
N CYS A 194 -13.17 -0.88 -8.56
CA CYS A 194 -13.80 -1.17 -7.28
C CYS A 194 -14.02 0.07 -6.40
N SER A 195 -13.28 1.17 -6.65
CA SER A 195 -13.45 2.44 -5.91
C SER A 195 -14.61 3.29 -6.41
N ILE A 196 -15.05 3.11 -7.66
CA ILE A 196 -16.13 3.91 -8.28
C ILE A 196 -17.44 3.81 -7.50
N PRO A 197 -17.94 2.63 -7.09
CA PRO A 197 -19.22 2.52 -6.38
C PRO A 197 -19.25 3.38 -5.11
N ASN A 198 -18.23 3.29 -4.23
CA ASN A 198 -18.16 4.11 -3.02
C ASN A 198 -18.03 5.60 -3.34
N THR A 199 -17.24 5.95 -4.36
CA THR A 199 -17.07 7.34 -4.82
C THR A 199 -18.39 7.96 -5.26
N SER A 200 -19.22 7.21 -6.00
CA SER A 200 -20.51 7.69 -6.52
C SER A 200 -21.54 8.03 -5.44
N LEU A 201 -21.33 7.55 -4.20
CA LEU A 201 -22.22 7.83 -3.08
C LEU A 201 -21.92 9.18 -2.39
N HIS A 202 -20.73 9.72 -2.60
CA HIS A 202 -20.29 10.97 -1.98
C HIS A 202 -20.64 12.17 -2.86
N GLY A 203 -20.76 13.35 -2.25
CA GLY A 203 -21.07 14.58 -2.95
C GLY A 203 -21.00 15.79 -2.02
N ILE A 204 -21.31 16.96 -2.57
CA ILE A 204 -21.35 18.19 -1.79
C ILE A 204 -22.75 18.35 -1.18
N GLN A 205 -22.80 18.50 0.15
CA GLN A 205 -24.02 18.76 0.89
C GLN A 205 -23.87 20.06 1.69
N PRO A 206 -24.62 21.13 1.36
CA PRO A 206 -24.70 22.31 2.21
C PRO A 206 -25.63 22.06 3.41
N LEU A 207 -25.43 22.82 4.48
CA LEU A 207 -26.33 22.84 5.63
C LEU A 207 -27.61 23.59 5.25
N TYR A 208 -28.74 22.89 5.36
CA TYR A 208 -30.07 23.46 5.18
C TYR A 208 -30.77 23.53 6.53
N VAL A 209 -31.28 24.71 6.88
CA VAL A 209 -32.04 24.92 8.11
C VAL A 209 -33.46 25.36 7.75
N PRO A 210 -34.51 24.61 8.16
CA PRO A 210 -35.89 24.98 7.93
C PRO A 210 -36.19 26.41 8.43
N GLY A 211 -36.88 27.21 7.62
CA GLY A 211 -37.20 28.61 7.94
C GLY A 211 -36.10 29.64 7.63
N ARG A 212 -34.84 29.21 7.45
CA ARG A 212 -33.71 30.08 7.08
C ARG A 212 -33.16 29.79 5.68
N GLY A 213 -33.29 28.55 5.20
CA GLY A 213 -32.76 28.10 3.93
C GLY A 213 -31.32 27.59 4.03
N VAL A 214 -30.57 27.74 2.93
CA VAL A 214 -29.18 27.26 2.85
C VAL A 214 -28.25 28.21 3.61
N VAL A 215 -27.44 27.66 4.51
CA VAL A 215 -26.45 28.41 5.27
C VAL A 215 -25.23 28.65 4.38
N PRO A 216 -24.75 29.89 4.19
CA PRO A 216 -23.57 30.16 3.39
C PRO A 216 -22.32 29.49 3.99
N ASP A 217 -21.32 29.18 3.15
CA ASP A 217 -20.03 28.59 3.54
C ASP A 217 -20.10 27.30 4.38
N SER A 218 -21.21 26.56 4.25
CA SER A 218 -21.49 25.34 5.03
C SER A 218 -21.31 24.03 4.25
N ALA A 219 -20.94 24.12 2.97
CA ALA A 219 -20.86 22.98 2.07
C ALA A 219 -19.75 22.00 2.47
N ILE A 220 -20.07 20.72 2.66
CA ILE A 220 -19.10 19.66 2.99
C ILE A 220 -19.14 18.51 1.98
N CYS A 221 -18.03 17.80 1.81
CA CYS A 221 -17.95 16.57 1.02
C CYS A 221 -18.39 15.36 1.88
N THR A 222 -19.60 14.87 1.71
CA THR A 222 -20.17 13.81 2.57
C THR A 222 -21.01 12.81 1.78
N LEU A 223 -21.53 11.78 2.45
CA LEU A 223 -22.45 10.81 1.88
C LEU A 223 -23.79 11.48 1.53
N VAL A 224 -24.15 11.48 0.25
CA VAL A 224 -25.41 12.08 -0.27
C VAL A 224 -26.44 11.04 -0.74
N LYS A 225 -26.06 9.76 -0.76
CA LYS A 225 -26.91 8.64 -1.18
C LYS A 225 -27.39 7.81 0.04
N PRO A 226 -28.39 6.93 -0.12
CA PRO A 226 -28.95 6.15 0.98
C PRO A 226 -27.89 5.34 1.75
N ARG A 227 -27.93 5.40 3.09
CA ARG A 227 -27.00 4.68 3.97
C ARG A 227 -27.01 3.16 3.75
N LEU A 228 -28.12 2.58 3.31
CA LEU A 228 -28.21 1.15 3.02
C LEU A 228 -27.21 0.71 1.94
N ILE A 229 -27.16 1.45 0.81
CA ILE A 229 -26.24 1.14 -0.29
C ILE A 229 -24.80 1.34 0.15
N TYR A 230 -24.54 2.42 0.89
CA TYR A 230 -23.23 2.67 1.50
C TYR A 230 -22.79 1.49 2.38
N ASN A 231 -23.65 1.05 3.30
CA ASN A 231 -23.35 -0.05 4.21
C ASN A 231 -23.03 -1.34 3.47
N LEU A 232 -23.82 -1.70 2.46
CA LEU A 232 -23.56 -2.88 1.63
C LEU A 232 -22.21 -2.79 0.92
N ILE A 233 -21.89 -1.65 0.31
CA ILE A 233 -20.60 -1.44 -0.38
C ILE A 233 -19.44 -1.54 0.62
N ILE A 234 -19.53 -0.91 1.79
CA ILE A 234 -18.48 -0.96 2.82
C ILE A 234 -18.26 -2.39 3.32
N GLN A 235 -19.32 -3.16 3.55
CA GLN A 235 -19.21 -4.55 4.01
C GLN A 235 -18.58 -5.44 2.92
N ILE A 236 -19.06 -5.34 1.68
CA ILE A 236 -18.51 -6.12 0.55
C ILE A 236 -17.03 -5.78 0.34
N THR A 237 -16.69 -4.50 0.28
CA THR A 237 -15.29 -4.06 0.07
C THR A 237 -14.39 -4.46 1.24
N THR A 238 -14.88 -4.42 2.48
CA THR A 238 -14.10 -4.88 3.64
C THR A 238 -13.87 -6.40 3.59
N ILE A 239 -14.85 -7.19 3.18
CA ILE A 239 -14.65 -8.63 3.01
C ILE A 239 -13.63 -8.91 1.88
N LEU A 240 -13.81 -8.28 0.73
CA LEU A 240 -12.99 -8.52 -0.46
C LEU A 240 -11.57 -7.97 -0.38
N PHE A 241 -11.36 -6.85 0.31
CA PHE A 241 -10.07 -6.17 0.37
C PHE A 241 -9.40 -6.24 1.74
N PHE A 242 -10.08 -6.60 2.81
CA PHE A 242 -9.42 -6.82 4.10
C PHE A 242 -9.38 -8.29 4.47
N PHE A 243 -10.53 -8.92 4.74
CA PHE A 243 -10.56 -10.27 5.30
C PHE A 243 -10.02 -11.34 4.34
N LEU A 244 -10.43 -11.32 3.06
CA LEU A 244 -9.96 -12.30 2.08
C LEU A 244 -8.45 -12.14 1.80
N PRO A 245 -7.91 -10.94 1.53
CA PRO A 245 -6.48 -10.71 1.42
C PRO A 245 -5.70 -11.12 2.67
N MET A 246 -6.16 -10.73 3.86
CA MET A 246 -5.48 -11.11 5.11
C MET A 246 -5.48 -12.62 5.33
N GLY A 247 -6.61 -13.30 5.06
CA GLY A 247 -6.72 -14.75 5.16
C GLY A 247 -5.81 -15.47 4.15
N THR A 248 -5.87 -15.08 2.88
CA THR A 248 -5.02 -15.65 1.83
C THR A 248 -3.53 -15.45 2.14
N ILE A 249 -3.13 -14.24 2.49
CA ILE A 249 -1.76 -13.91 2.88
C ILE A 249 -1.33 -14.80 4.06
N SER A 250 -2.13 -14.87 5.13
CA SER A 250 -1.80 -15.66 6.32
C SER A 250 -1.57 -17.14 6.00
N ILE A 251 -2.46 -17.73 5.19
CA ILE A 251 -2.33 -19.12 4.73
C ILE A 251 -1.06 -19.30 3.89
N LEU A 252 -0.78 -18.40 2.95
CA LEU A 252 0.41 -18.49 2.10
C LEU A 252 1.70 -18.43 2.93
N TYR A 253 1.80 -17.52 3.91
CA TYR A 253 2.99 -17.46 4.77
C TYR A 253 3.12 -18.64 5.72
N LEU A 254 2.01 -19.19 6.22
CA LEU A 254 2.03 -20.43 6.98
C LEU A 254 2.61 -21.57 6.13
N LEU A 255 2.13 -21.75 4.90
CA LEU A 255 2.63 -22.77 3.98
C LEU A 255 4.11 -22.57 3.64
N ILE A 256 4.55 -21.31 3.46
CA ILE A 256 5.97 -21.02 3.27
C ILE A 256 6.77 -21.41 4.53
N GLY A 257 6.30 -21.05 5.72
CA GLY A 257 6.95 -21.40 6.98
C GLY A 257 7.11 -22.91 7.16
N LEU A 258 6.07 -23.68 6.84
CA LEU A 258 6.08 -25.15 6.86
C LEU A 258 7.09 -25.73 5.86
N GLN A 259 7.12 -25.20 4.63
CA GLN A 259 8.08 -25.64 3.61
C GLN A 259 9.53 -25.36 4.05
N LEU A 260 9.80 -24.18 4.61
CA LEU A 260 11.12 -23.82 5.10
C LEU A 260 11.56 -24.69 6.28
N LYS A 261 10.64 -25.08 7.16
CA LYS A 261 10.91 -26.02 8.25
C LYS A 261 11.25 -27.42 7.70
N LYS A 262 10.48 -27.91 6.73
CA LYS A 262 10.73 -29.19 6.05
C LYS A 262 12.12 -29.21 5.39
N GLU A 263 12.47 -28.16 4.64
CA GLU A 263 13.80 -28.06 4.01
C GLU A 263 14.94 -28.04 5.04
N LYS A 264 14.78 -27.33 6.17
CA LYS A 264 15.80 -27.30 7.22
C LYS A 264 15.97 -28.68 7.87
N MET A 265 14.88 -29.42 8.06
CA MET A 265 14.91 -30.78 8.59
C MET A 265 15.65 -31.73 7.65
N LEU A 266 15.33 -31.72 6.34
CA LEU A 266 16.04 -32.55 5.35
C LEU A 266 17.54 -32.24 5.32
N GLN A 267 17.92 -30.96 5.35
CA GLN A 267 19.33 -30.56 5.40
C GLN A 267 20.07 -31.11 6.64
N THR A 268 19.41 -31.12 7.80
CA THR A 268 20.01 -31.69 9.02
C THR A 268 20.16 -33.20 8.94
N LEU A 269 19.24 -33.89 8.26
CA LEU A 269 19.33 -35.34 8.02
C LEU A 269 20.46 -35.66 7.05
N GLU A 270 20.56 -34.94 5.93
CA GLU A 270 21.64 -35.08 4.94
C GLU A 270 23.03 -34.78 5.55
N ALA A 271 23.14 -33.76 6.42
CA ALA A 271 24.38 -33.43 7.12
C ALA A 271 24.84 -34.51 8.12
N LYS A 272 23.92 -35.33 8.65
CA LYS A 272 24.25 -36.46 9.53
C LYS A 272 24.69 -37.72 8.76
N SER A 273 24.37 -37.82 7.46
CA SER A 273 24.73 -38.97 6.63
C SER A 273 26.10 -38.86 5.94
N GLY A 274 26.91 -37.85 6.25
CA GLY A 274 28.33 -37.81 5.85
C GLY A 274 28.60 -37.59 4.35
N GLY A 275 27.75 -36.86 3.63
CA GLY A 275 27.95 -36.56 2.21
C GLY A 275 29.02 -35.49 1.96
N ASP A 276 29.96 -35.79 1.06
CA ASP A 276 31.10 -34.96 0.68
C ASP A 276 30.70 -33.53 0.24
N CYS A 277 31.53 -32.55 0.61
CA CYS A 277 31.25 -31.12 0.52
C CYS A 277 31.46 -30.60 -0.92
N ASP A 278 30.53 -30.89 -1.81
CA ASP A 278 30.62 -30.44 -3.19
C ASP A 278 30.39 -28.91 -3.31
N TYR A 279 31.28 -28.18 -4.02
CA TYR A 279 31.26 -26.71 -4.12
C TYR A 279 29.95 -26.18 -4.75
N HIS A 280 29.28 -27.01 -5.55
CA HIS A 280 27.96 -26.72 -6.13
C HIS A 280 26.86 -26.64 -5.06
N ASN A 281 26.94 -27.47 -4.01
CA ASN A 281 25.97 -27.46 -2.91
C ASN A 281 26.05 -26.16 -2.09
N ILE A 282 27.24 -25.56 -1.94
CA ILE A 282 27.44 -24.30 -1.22
C ILE A 282 26.70 -23.13 -1.90
N ARG A 283 26.79 -23.03 -3.24
CA ARG A 283 26.08 -21.97 -4.00
C ARG A 283 24.56 -22.12 -3.94
N VAL A 284 24.06 -23.35 -4.05
CA VAL A 284 22.62 -23.65 -3.91
C VAL A 284 22.13 -23.36 -2.49
N GLN A 285 22.92 -23.70 -1.47
CA GLN A 285 22.65 -23.43 -0.05
C GLN A 285 22.58 -21.92 0.22
N GLN A 286 23.54 -21.14 -0.27
CA GLN A 286 23.52 -19.66 -0.14
C GLN A 286 22.30 -19.03 -0.81
N GLN A 287 21.89 -19.53 -1.98
CA GLN A 287 20.69 -19.03 -2.67
C GLN A 287 19.40 -19.34 -1.88
N LYS A 288 19.33 -20.51 -1.21
CA LYS A 288 18.23 -20.87 -0.29
C LYS A 288 18.20 -19.97 0.95
N ILE A 289 19.34 -19.73 1.59
CA ILE A 289 19.45 -18.83 2.76
C ILE A 289 18.96 -17.42 2.41
N ARG A 290 19.40 -16.90 1.25
CA ARG A 290 18.96 -15.58 0.77
C ARG A 290 17.45 -15.52 0.52
N ARG A 291 16.85 -16.56 -0.06
CA ARG A 291 15.39 -16.66 -0.23
C ARG A 291 14.65 -16.67 1.11
N ARG A 292 15.17 -17.38 2.12
CA ARG A 292 14.63 -17.40 3.49
C ARG A 292 14.64 -16.02 4.14
N GLN A 293 15.75 -15.28 4.04
CA GLN A 293 15.84 -13.92 4.58
C GLN A 293 14.82 -12.97 3.94
N VAL A 294 14.71 -12.99 2.61
CA VAL A 294 13.70 -12.19 1.89
C VAL A 294 12.29 -12.57 2.30
N THR A 295 12.01 -13.86 2.51
CA THR A 295 10.68 -14.31 2.94
C THR A 295 10.36 -13.93 4.39
N LYS A 296 11.35 -14.00 5.30
CA LYS A 296 11.21 -13.52 6.69
C LYS A 296 10.91 -12.01 6.72
N MET A 297 11.60 -11.22 5.90
CA MET A 297 11.31 -9.79 5.74
C MET A 297 9.86 -9.56 5.31
N LEU A 298 9.38 -10.35 4.35
CA LEU A 298 8.04 -10.20 3.81
C LEU A 298 6.93 -10.65 4.77
N PHE A 299 7.20 -11.64 5.63
CA PHE A 299 6.30 -11.97 6.73
C PHE A 299 6.13 -10.80 7.70
N VAL A 300 7.23 -10.13 8.07
CA VAL A 300 7.17 -8.95 8.95
C VAL A 300 6.38 -7.82 8.27
N LEU A 301 6.60 -7.58 6.97
CA LEU A 301 5.83 -6.60 6.19
C LEU A 301 4.33 -6.86 6.25
N VAL A 302 3.90 -8.12 6.15
CA VAL A 302 2.49 -8.50 6.24
C VAL A 302 1.89 -8.25 7.61
N VAL A 303 2.61 -8.60 8.68
CA VAL A 303 2.12 -8.38 10.06
C VAL A 303 1.94 -6.89 10.30
N VAL A 304 2.93 -6.08 9.91
CA VAL A 304 2.87 -4.63 10.04
C VAL A 304 1.74 -4.06 9.18
N PHE A 305 1.55 -4.56 7.96
CA PHE A 305 0.44 -4.19 7.10
C PHE A 305 -0.91 -4.49 7.78
N GLY A 306 -1.13 -5.72 8.27
CA GLY A 306 -2.36 -6.08 8.96
C GLY A 306 -2.67 -5.17 10.16
N ILE A 307 -1.65 -4.86 10.98
CA ILE A 307 -1.80 -3.98 12.15
C ILE A 307 -2.13 -2.54 11.72
N CYS A 308 -1.48 -2.03 10.68
CA CYS A 308 -1.71 -0.66 10.21
C CYS A 308 -3.07 -0.47 9.54
N TRP A 309 -3.60 -1.52 8.91
CA TRP A 309 -4.85 -1.46 8.16
C TRP A 309 -6.10 -1.83 8.98
N ALA A 310 -5.95 -2.63 10.04
CA ALA A 310 -7.08 -3.07 10.86
C ALA A 310 -7.88 -1.91 11.49
N PRO A 311 -7.26 -0.87 12.08
CA PRO A 311 -7.99 0.28 12.62
C PRO A 311 -8.85 0.97 11.56
N PHE A 312 -8.29 1.24 10.38
CA PHE A 312 -8.99 1.88 9.26
C PHE A 312 -10.25 1.11 8.82
N HIS A 313 -10.15 -0.21 8.66
CA HIS A 313 -11.33 -1.01 8.33
C HIS A 313 -12.32 -1.08 9.50
N THR A 314 -11.83 -1.09 10.74
CA THR A 314 -12.69 -1.05 11.94
C THR A 314 -13.49 0.24 12.01
N ASP A 315 -12.86 1.39 11.78
CA ASP A 315 -13.52 2.72 11.73
C ASP A 315 -14.71 2.72 10.74
N ARG A 316 -14.46 2.23 9.51
CA ARG A 316 -15.49 2.13 8.46
C ARG A 316 -16.63 1.18 8.84
N LEU A 317 -16.31 0.04 9.45
CA LEU A 317 -17.31 -0.94 9.89
C LEU A 317 -18.16 -0.37 11.04
N VAL A 318 -17.55 0.30 12.02
CA VAL A 318 -18.28 0.96 13.12
C VAL A 318 -19.23 2.01 12.55
N TRP A 319 -18.77 2.85 11.62
CA TRP A 319 -19.63 3.83 10.95
C TRP A 319 -20.78 3.19 10.17
N SER A 320 -20.56 1.99 9.61
CA SER A 320 -21.57 1.27 8.84
C SER A 320 -22.61 0.54 9.69
N PHE A 321 -22.20 -0.11 10.79
CA PHE A 321 -23.08 -0.93 11.63
C PHE A 321 -23.84 -0.13 12.69
N VAL A 322 -23.29 0.99 13.17
CA VAL A 322 -23.92 1.79 14.22
C VAL A 322 -24.99 2.71 13.62
N SER A 323 -26.26 2.31 13.77
CA SER A 323 -27.41 3.11 13.33
C SER A 323 -27.78 4.23 14.31
N HIS A 324 -27.60 4.01 15.61
CA HIS A 324 -27.93 4.96 16.68
C HIS A 324 -26.67 5.37 17.45
N TRP A 325 -26.40 6.68 17.48
CA TRP A 325 -25.23 7.25 18.11
C TRP A 325 -25.61 7.94 19.41
N THR A 326 -24.94 7.56 20.50
CA THR A 326 -24.97 8.32 21.76
C THR A 326 -23.79 9.27 21.83
N GLY A 327 -23.87 10.32 22.66
CA GLY A 327 -22.78 11.29 22.83
C GLY A 327 -21.45 10.63 23.24
N ARG A 328 -21.50 9.59 24.09
CA ARG A 328 -20.31 8.82 24.51
C ARG A 328 -19.71 8.02 23.35
N MET A 329 -20.55 7.35 22.54
CA MET A 329 -20.09 6.58 21.38
C MET A 329 -19.42 7.49 20.34
N LEU A 330 -20.00 8.66 20.12
CA LEU A 330 -19.45 9.67 19.21
C LEU A 330 -18.09 10.19 19.68
N HIS A 331 -17.93 10.46 20.98
CA HIS A 331 -16.65 10.88 21.54
C HIS A 331 -15.58 9.79 21.39
N MET A 332 -15.92 8.53 21.66
CA MET A 332 -15.00 7.39 21.46
C MET A 332 -14.64 7.20 19.98
N PHE A 333 -15.63 7.33 19.10
CA PHE A 333 -15.42 7.22 17.66
C PHE A 333 -14.48 8.28 17.11
N GLN A 334 -14.48 9.51 17.64
CA GLN A 334 -13.49 10.53 17.25
C GLN A 334 -12.04 10.06 17.49
N TYR A 335 -11.76 9.40 18.62
CA TYR A 335 -10.42 8.85 18.87
C TYR A 335 -10.11 7.67 17.96
N VAL A 336 -11.06 6.75 17.77
CA VAL A 336 -10.90 5.61 16.86
C VAL A 336 -10.58 6.11 15.45
N HIS A 337 -11.30 7.12 14.97
CA HIS A 337 -11.09 7.72 13.65
C HIS A 337 -9.69 8.34 13.52
N ILE A 338 -9.23 9.10 14.51
CA ILE A 338 -7.88 9.70 14.51
C ILE A 338 -6.79 8.63 14.53
N ILE A 339 -6.90 7.65 15.44
CA ILE A 339 -5.94 6.54 15.53
C ILE A 339 -5.91 5.77 14.22
N SER A 340 -7.08 5.55 13.61
CA SER A 340 -7.20 4.87 12.32
C SER A 340 -6.51 5.62 11.19
N GLY A 341 -6.66 6.95 11.12
CA GLY A 341 -5.92 7.80 10.17
C GLY A 341 -4.40 7.71 10.37
N VAL A 342 -3.92 7.79 11.62
CA VAL A 342 -2.50 7.66 11.93
C VAL A 342 -1.93 6.31 11.48
N PHE A 343 -2.60 5.20 11.80
CA PHE A 343 -2.14 3.87 11.39
C PHE A 343 -2.22 3.66 9.88
N PHE A 344 -3.24 4.22 9.22
CA PHE A 344 -3.37 4.20 7.77
C PHE A 344 -2.16 4.82 7.07
N TYR A 345 -1.73 6.03 7.45
CA TYR A 345 -0.55 6.66 6.86
C TYR A 345 0.77 6.04 7.33
N LEU A 346 0.82 5.56 8.58
CA LEU A 346 2.00 4.87 9.10
C LEU A 346 2.34 3.63 8.26
N SER A 347 1.33 2.96 7.68
CA SER A 347 1.53 1.83 6.76
C SER A 347 2.46 2.17 5.60
N SER A 348 2.35 3.37 5.04
CA SER A 348 3.17 3.85 3.92
C SER A 348 4.60 4.20 4.34
N ALA A 349 4.81 4.69 5.56
CA ALA A 349 6.15 4.97 6.08
C ALA A 349 6.88 3.70 6.58
N ALA A 350 6.14 2.67 7.00
CA ALA A 350 6.72 1.43 7.49
C ALA A 350 7.46 0.65 6.40
N ASN A 351 6.99 0.68 5.16
CA ASN A 351 7.53 -0.10 4.05
C ASN A 351 9.04 0.18 3.80
N PRO A 352 9.49 1.42 3.57
CA PRO A 352 10.92 1.73 3.41
C PRO A 352 11.78 1.40 4.64
N ILE A 353 11.25 1.61 5.86
CA ILE A 353 11.96 1.27 7.11
C ILE A 353 12.25 -0.22 7.12
N LEU A 354 11.25 -1.04 6.84
CA LEU A 354 11.37 -2.49 6.80
C LEU A 354 12.34 -2.95 5.71
N TYR A 355 12.33 -2.33 4.53
CA TYR A 355 13.31 -2.64 3.48
C TYR A 355 14.75 -2.33 3.93
N ASN A 356 14.97 -1.18 4.56
CA ASN A 356 16.29 -0.77 5.02
C ASN A 356 16.82 -1.63 6.19
N LEU A 357 15.94 -2.01 7.12
CA LEU A 357 16.30 -2.86 8.26
C LEU A 357 16.56 -4.31 7.85
N MET A 358 15.74 -4.84 6.94
CA MET A 358 15.67 -6.28 6.68
C MET A 358 16.32 -6.70 5.35
N SER A 359 16.64 -5.77 4.45
CA SER A 359 17.32 -6.05 3.18
C SER A 359 18.65 -5.31 3.05
N THR A 360 19.74 -6.06 3.16
CA THR A 360 21.11 -5.55 2.96
C THR A 360 21.30 -4.91 1.59
N ARG A 361 20.68 -5.48 0.54
CA ARG A 361 20.74 -4.95 -0.83
C ARG A 361 20.08 -3.60 -0.98
N PHE A 362 18.89 -3.41 -0.38
CA PHE A 362 18.23 -2.10 -0.41
C PHE A 362 19.04 -1.07 0.39
N ARG A 363 19.54 -1.45 1.57
CA ARG A 363 20.38 -0.59 2.40
C ARG A 363 21.66 -0.11 1.69
N GLU A 364 22.35 -1.00 1.00
CA GLU A 364 23.56 -0.65 0.23
C GLU A 364 23.25 0.33 -0.90
N MET A 365 22.17 0.09 -1.65
CA MET A 365 21.78 0.98 -2.75
C MET A 365 21.24 2.32 -2.26
N PHE A 366 20.54 2.35 -1.11
CA PHE A 366 20.08 3.59 -0.49
C PHE A 366 21.29 4.46 -0.12
N LYS A 367 22.34 3.87 0.47
CA LYS A 367 23.60 4.56 0.75
C LYS A 367 24.28 5.08 -0.52
N GLU A 368 24.32 4.28 -1.57
CA GLU A 368 24.94 4.70 -2.84
C GLU A 368 24.23 5.94 -3.42
N VAL A 369 22.91 5.93 -3.48
CA VAL A 369 22.10 7.05 -3.99
C VAL A 369 22.22 8.30 -3.11
N MET A 370 22.23 8.14 -1.78
CA MET A 370 22.33 9.27 -0.84
C MET A 370 23.74 9.87 -0.73
N CYS A 371 24.80 9.06 -0.86
CA CYS A 371 26.19 9.49 -0.65
C CYS A 371 26.90 9.97 -1.93
N HIS A 372 26.15 10.33 -2.98
CA HIS A 372 26.66 10.59 -4.34
C HIS A 372 27.58 11.82 -4.53
N ARG A 373 28.08 12.48 -3.47
CA ARG A 373 29.03 13.60 -3.56
C ARG A 373 30.52 13.28 -3.32
N ARG A 374 30.92 12.07 -2.87
CA ARG A 374 32.35 11.79 -2.60
C ARG A 374 33.03 10.67 -3.40
N LEU A 375 32.30 9.77 -4.05
CA LEU A 375 32.91 8.59 -4.68
C LEU A 375 33.04 8.63 -6.21
N ARG A 376 32.55 9.68 -6.89
CA ARG A 376 32.75 9.84 -8.34
C ARG A 376 34.13 10.34 -8.76
N ARG A 377 35.01 10.74 -7.83
CA ARG A 377 36.37 11.22 -8.15
C ARG A 377 37.51 10.24 -7.88
N LEU A 378 37.30 9.14 -7.15
CA LEU A 378 38.34 8.13 -6.95
C LEU A 378 37.75 6.73 -7.12
N GLY A 379 38.02 6.12 -8.29
CA GLY A 379 37.92 4.68 -8.45
C GLY A 379 36.79 4.21 -9.36
N SER A 380 37.03 4.26 -10.66
CA SER A 380 36.53 3.25 -11.60
C SER A 380 37.10 1.88 -11.21
N ARG A 381 36.66 1.30 -10.10
CA ARG A 381 36.85 -0.12 -9.81
C ARG A 381 35.64 -0.82 -10.39
N LYS A 382 35.82 -1.41 -11.57
CA LYS A 382 34.87 -2.34 -12.20
C LYS A 382 34.37 -3.32 -11.13
N TYR A 383 33.16 -3.11 -10.60
CA TYR A 383 32.46 -4.14 -9.85
C TYR A 383 31.94 -5.13 -10.89
N SER A 384 32.82 -6.05 -11.29
CA SER A 384 32.42 -7.20 -12.08
C SER A 384 31.58 -8.10 -11.17
N PRO A 385 30.29 -8.36 -11.46
CA PRO A 385 29.61 -9.46 -10.83
C PRO A 385 30.20 -10.73 -11.45
N SER A 386 31.22 -11.29 -10.80
CA SER A 386 31.75 -12.58 -11.20
C SER A 386 30.62 -13.62 -11.23
N VAL A 387 30.67 -14.43 -12.29
CA VAL A 387 29.96 -15.70 -12.51
C VAL A 387 28.57 -15.61 -13.14
N THR A 388 28.53 -15.26 -14.43
CA THR A 388 27.78 -16.05 -15.42
C THR A 388 28.43 -15.84 -16.81
N ARG A 389 29.51 -16.55 -17.10
CA ARG A 389 29.87 -16.87 -18.50
C ARG A 389 30.14 -18.35 -18.58
N VAL A 390 29.22 -18.99 -19.26
CA VAL A 390 29.29 -20.36 -19.76
C VAL A 390 30.45 -20.41 -20.74
N THR A 391 31.43 -21.25 -20.47
CA THR A 391 32.24 -21.89 -21.51
C THR A 391 32.07 -23.38 -21.28
N THR A 392 31.25 -23.96 -22.15
CA THR A 392 31.22 -25.39 -22.45
C THR A 392 32.64 -25.84 -22.78
N ARG A 393 33.27 -26.59 -21.89
CA ARG A 393 34.34 -27.50 -22.26
C ARG A 393 34.20 -28.77 -21.44
N SER A 394 33.89 -29.84 -22.17
CA SER A 394 33.85 -31.22 -21.71
C SER A 394 35.18 -31.58 -21.04
N THR A 395 35.11 -32.17 -19.85
CA THR A 395 36.23 -32.93 -19.27
C THR A 395 35.72 -34.33 -18.97
N VAL A 396 35.91 -35.21 -19.95
CA VAL A 396 36.22 -36.61 -19.70
C VAL A 396 37.64 -36.63 -19.13
N CYS A 397 37.84 -37.22 -17.95
CA CYS A 397 39.16 -37.58 -17.45
C CYS A 397 39.10 -39.01 -16.92
N GLU A 398 39.62 -39.94 -17.73
CA GLU A 398 40.11 -41.25 -17.31
C GLU A 398 41.52 -41.14 -16.72
N HIS A 399 41.85 -42.13 -15.89
CA HIS A 399 43.08 -42.28 -15.12
C HIS A 399 44.33 -42.61 -15.97
N MET A 400 45.44 -41.87 -15.72
CA MET A 400 46.89 -42.23 -15.61
C MET A 400 47.59 -43.14 -16.67
N PRO A 401 48.96 -43.22 -16.76
CA PRO A 401 50.03 -42.72 -15.87
C PRO A 401 51.23 -42.00 -16.55
N ALA A 402 52.24 -41.71 -15.72
CA ALA A 402 53.48 -40.96 -15.90
C ALA A 402 54.43 -41.37 -17.05
N GLY A 403 55.17 -40.38 -17.56
CA GLY A 403 56.34 -40.56 -18.43
C GLY A 403 57.12 -39.25 -18.62
N ASN A 404 58.43 -39.28 -18.38
CA ASN A 404 59.40 -38.17 -18.41
C ASN A 404 59.61 -37.54 -19.80
N GLY A 405 59.95 -36.24 -19.85
CA GLY A 405 60.59 -35.61 -21.02
C GLY A 405 60.61 -34.07 -21.02
N LEU A 406 61.81 -33.50 -21.24
CA LEU A 406 62.25 -32.09 -21.20
C LEU A 406 61.40 -30.99 -21.91
N PRO A 407 61.66 -29.69 -21.61
CA PRO A 407 61.00 -28.53 -22.22
C PRO A 407 61.80 -27.93 -23.40
N LEU A 408 61.12 -27.38 -24.43
CA LEU A 408 61.74 -26.46 -25.39
C LEU A 408 60.75 -25.38 -25.91
N SER A 409 61.13 -24.12 -25.66
CA SER A 409 61.03 -22.88 -26.47
C SER A 409 59.75 -22.43 -27.21
N ASN A 410 59.26 -21.27 -26.78
CA ASN A 410 58.87 -20.00 -27.47
C ASN A 410 58.66 -19.90 -29.00
N VAL A 411 57.90 -18.84 -29.36
CA VAL A 411 57.83 -18.07 -30.63
C VAL A 411 56.73 -18.58 -31.60
N GLU A 412 55.79 -17.81 -32.19
CA GLU A 412 55.60 -16.38 -32.49
C GLU A 412 54.11 -16.05 -32.69
N GLU A 413 53.77 -14.76 -32.56
CA GLU A 413 52.50 -14.12 -32.96
C GLU A 413 52.45 -13.93 -34.48
N GLU A 414 51.27 -14.02 -35.09
CA GLU A 414 50.99 -13.28 -36.33
C GLU A 414 49.49 -12.88 -36.40
N GLU A 415 49.26 -11.57 -36.41
CA GLU A 415 47.99 -10.90 -36.73
C GLU A 415 47.73 -10.95 -38.24
N MET A 416 46.47 -11.14 -38.64
CA MET A 416 45.98 -10.63 -39.92
C MET A 416 44.53 -10.17 -39.76
N GLY A 417 44.35 -8.84 -39.77
CA GLY A 417 43.03 -8.21 -39.90
C GLY A 417 42.66 -8.03 -41.37
N MET A 418 41.35 -8.05 -41.65
CA MET A 418 40.79 -7.35 -42.80
C MET A 418 39.33 -6.97 -42.54
N GLU A 419 39.08 -5.67 -42.60
CA GLU A 419 37.76 -5.01 -42.66
C GLU A 419 37.08 -5.28 -44.02
N GLY A 420 35.76 -5.10 -44.09
CA GLY A 420 35.03 -5.03 -45.36
C GLY A 420 33.52 -5.27 -45.27
N GLU A 421 32.76 -4.19 -45.12
CA GLU A 421 31.31 -4.05 -45.33
C GLU A 421 30.90 -4.45 -46.78
N ASP A 422 29.68 -4.97 -46.99
CA ASP A 422 28.59 -4.15 -47.54
C ASP A 422 27.23 -4.85 -47.74
N ALA A 423 26.20 -4.02 -47.64
CA ALA A 423 24.78 -4.35 -47.56
C ALA A 423 24.09 -4.54 -48.93
N LEU A 424 23.01 -5.34 -48.97
CA LEU A 424 22.06 -5.37 -50.09
C LEU A 424 20.61 -5.21 -49.58
N LYS A 425 19.98 -4.12 -50.01
CA LYS A 425 18.57 -3.74 -49.79
C LYS A 425 17.65 -4.51 -50.75
N HIS A 426 16.43 -4.82 -50.30
CA HIS A 426 15.32 -5.21 -51.15
C HIS A 426 14.15 -4.24 -50.94
N GLU A 427 13.80 -3.48 -51.98
CA GLU A 427 12.50 -2.81 -52.16
C GLU A 427 11.55 -3.75 -52.92
N MET A 428 10.26 -3.72 -52.56
CA MET A 428 9.17 -4.03 -53.49
C MET A 428 7.90 -3.32 -53.02
N SER A 429 7.18 -2.76 -53.99
CA SER A 429 6.20 -1.70 -53.86
C SER A 429 4.81 -2.09 -54.40
N PHE A 430 3.79 -1.37 -53.93
CA PHE A 430 2.43 -1.12 -54.50
C PHE A 430 1.33 -2.18 -54.45
N PRO A 431 0.04 -1.77 -54.58
CA PRO A 431 -0.51 -0.41 -54.64
C PRO A 431 -1.24 0.08 -53.39
#